data_AF-A0A919AXE1-F1
#
_entry.id   AF-A0A919AXE1-F1
#
_cell.length_a   1.000
_cell.length_b   1.000
_cell.length_c   1.000
_cell.angle_alpha   90.00
_cell.angle_beta   90.00
_cell.angle_gamma   90.00
#
_symmetry.space_group_name_H-M   'P 1'
#
loop_
_entity.id
_entity.type
_entity.pdbx_description
1 polymer ?
#
loop_
_entity_poly.entity_id
_entity_poly.type
_entity_poly.pdbx_seq_one_letter_code
_entity_poly.pdbx_strand_id
1 'polypeptide(L)'
;MTITAVHGIANHLCGRSPKQGAAELAGQWQPRLQQGFTAVGLDDPQLPTLHVAYYAHHTQAAEQQATVPDLLSIDEREQSFVIAWALALCSPTLQEQQGLITAPLRQVLSWISRRRNIPIKVVIRLAVQLAGEVHRYLHVPQVRAAARSAMTESIRQVRPKVVLAHTPSAQSSRTRLSMHTRNWPWTAS
;
A
#
# COMPACT_ATOMS: atom_id res chain seq x y z
N MET A 1 24.61 -2.08 -4.90
CA MET A 1 23.85 -0.89 -4.36
C MET A 1 22.71 -1.38 -3.48
N THR A 2 22.20 -0.60 -2.52
CA THR A 2 21.08 -1.01 -1.66
C THR A 2 19.88 -0.10 -1.82
N ILE A 3 18.69 -0.69 -1.95
CA ILE A 3 17.40 -0.02 -2.05
C ILE A 3 16.51 -0.46 -0.89
N THR A 4 15.83 0.47 -0.23
CA THR A 4 14.80 0.14 0.76
C THR A 4 13.43 0.53 0.24
N ALA A 5 12.55 -0.44 0.02
CA ALA A 5 11.13 -0.20 -0.23
C ALA A 5 10.38 -0.05 1.10
N VAL A 6 9.49 0.93 1.17
CA VAL A 6 8.67 1.24 2.35
C VAL A 6 7.26 0.73 2.10
N HIS A 7 6.77 -0.19 2.94
CA HIS A 7 5.40 -0.68 2.81
C HIS A 7 4.80 -1.14 4.13
N GLY A 8 3.50 -0.88 4.31
CA GLY A 8 2.73 -1.40 5.43
C GLY A 8 1.26 -1.66 5.09
N ILE A 9 0.59 -0.71 4.45
CA ILE A 9 -0.81 -0.89 4.04
C ILE A 9 -0.94 -2.06 3.06
N ALA A 10 -1.98 -2.88 3.19
CA ALA A 10 -2.29 -4.07 2.38
C ALA A 10 -1.26 -5.22 2.44
N ASN A 11 -0.24 -5.14 3.29
CA ASN A 11 0.91 -6.04 3.24
C ASN A 11 1.14 -6.79 4.56
N HIS A 12 0.13 -6.85 5.42
CA HIS A 12 0.24 -7.62 6.65
C HIS A 12 0.28 -9.12 6.35
N LEU A 13 1.32 -9.79 6.84
CA LEU A 13 1.51 -11.23 6.73
C LEU A 13 1.22 -11.89 8.08
N CYS A 14 0.02 -12.49 8.20
CA CYS A 14 -0.42 -13.15 9.42
C CYS A 14 0.54 -14.28 9.85
N GLY A 15 0.83 -14.38 11.15
CA GLY A 15 1.75 -15.38 11.69
C GLY A 15 3.24 -15.12 11.37
N ARG A 16 3.57 -13.98 10.76
CA ARG A 16 4.97 -13.57 10.53
C ARG A 16 5.39 -12.50 11.53
N SER A 17 6.62 -12.62 12.02
CA SER A 17 7.27 -11.51 12.71
C SER A 17 7.57 -10.37 11.73
N PRO A 18 7.77 -9.12 12.21
CA PRO A 18 8.13 -8.00 11.34
C PRO A 18 9.35 -8.27 10.45
N LYS A 19 10.37 -8.94 11.00
CA LYS A 19 11.59 -9.31 10.26
C LYS A 19 11.30 -10.34 9.16
N GLN A 20 10.46 -11.33 9.45
CA GLN A 20 10.05 -12.31 8.45
C GLN A 20 9.22 -11.66 7.35
N GLY A 21 8.26 -10.80 7.70
CA GLY A 21 7.44 -10.10 6.71
C GLY A 21 8.28 -9.20 5.79
N ALA A 22 9.26 -8.49 6.33
CA ALA A 22 10.21 -7.71 5.54
C ALA A 22 11.01 -8.57 4.56
N ALA A 23 11.56 -9.69 5.02
CA ALA A 23 12.34 -10.61 4.18
C ALA A 23 11.49 -11.26 3.08
N GLU A 24 10.26 -11.66 3.42
CA GLU A 24 9.34 -12.30 2.48
C GLU A 24 8.92 -11.32 1.36
N LEU A 25 8.55 -10.08 1.70
CA LEU A 25 8.23 -9.05 0.70
C LEU A 25 9.45 -8.69 -0.16
N ALA A 26 10.63 -8.56 0.44
CA ALA A 26 11.86 -8.31 -0.32
C ALA A 26 12.13 -9.43 -1.34
N GLY A 27 11.99 -10.69 -0.92
CA GLY A 27 12.14 -11.85 -1.80
C GLY A 27 11.12 -11.90 -2.94
N GLN A 28 9.87 -11.50 -2.68
CA GLN A 28 8.83 -11.42 -3.70
C GLN A 28 9.07 -10.29 -4.72
N TRP A 29 9.64 -9.17 -4.28
CA TRP A 29 9.78 -7.97 -5.11
C TRP A 29 11.14 -7.87 -5.82
N GLN A 30 12.18 -8.53 -5.30
CA GLN A 30 13.51 -8.55 -5.93
C GLN A 30 13.47 -9.01 -7.40
N PRO A 31 12.77 -10.10 -7.79
CA PRO A 31 12.68 -10.50 -9.19
C PRO A 31 11.98 -9.46 -10.06
N ARG A 32 10.98 -8.74 -9.54
CA ARG A 32 10.28 -7.68 -10.28
C ARG A 32 11.18 -6.46 -10.48
N LEU A 33 11.98 -6.11 -9.47
CA LEU A 33 12.99 -5.07 -9.59
C LEU A 33 14.00 -5.44 -10.68
N GLN A 34 14.49 -6.68 -10.67
CA GLN A 34 15.40 -7.20 -11.70
C GLN A 34 14.79 -7.12 -13.10
N GLN A 35 13.55 -7.59 -13.28
CA GLN A 35 12.83 -7.48 -14.55
C GLN A 35 12.74 -6.03 -15.05
N GLY A 36 12.46 -5.08 -14.14
CA GLY A 36 12.42 -3.66 -14.48
C GLY A 36 13.76 -3.11 -14.96
N PHE A 37 14.87 -3.51 -14.33
CA PHE A 37 16.23 -3.13 -14.75
C PHE A 37 16.57 -3.72 -16.13
N THR A 38 16.28 -5.00 -16.35
CA THR A 38 16.49 -5.67 -17.65
C THR A 38 15.66 -5.03 -18.76
N ALA A 39 14.40 -4.68 -18.50
CA ALA A 39 13.54 -4.05 -19.49
C ALA A 39 14.06 -2.69 -20.00
N VAL A 40 14.92 -2.01 -19.23
CA VAL A 40 15.56 -0.74 -19.63
C VAL A 40 17.02 -0.90 -20.04
N GLY A 41 17.48 -2.12 -20.27
CA GLY A 41 18.86 -2.42 -20.71
C GLY A 41 19.91 -2.19 -19.63
N LEU A 42 19.53 -2.19 -18.35
CA LEU A 42 20.44 -2.08 -17.20
C LEU A 42 20.76 -3.47 -16.65
N ASP A 43 21.20 -4.38 -17.52
CA ASP A 43 21.61 -5.75 -17.20
C ASP A 43 23.00 -5.80 -16.53
N ASP A 44 23.20 -4.94 -15.54
CA ASP A 44 24.44 -4.86 -14.76
C ASP A 44 24.61 -6.12 -13.90
N PRO A 45 25.79 -6.76 -13.87
CA PRO A 45 26.09 -7.89 -12.97
C PRO A 45 25.89 -7.57 -11.48
N GLN A 46 25.79 -6.30 -11.08
CA GLN A 46 25.53 -5.89 -9.69
C GLN A 46 24.14 -5.28 -9.49
N LEU A 47 23.10 -6.10 -9.63
CA LEU A 47 21.74 -5.71 -9.28
C LEU A 47 21.65 -5.19 -7.84
N PRO A 48 20.86 -4.13 -7.59
CA PRO A 48 20.70 -3.62 -6.24
C PRO A 48 20.01 -4.64 -5.33
N THR A 49 20.52 -4.77 -4.10
CA THR A 49 19.86 -5.53 -3.04
C THR A 49 18.65 -4.75 -2.54
N LEU A 50 17.48 -5.39 -2.54
CA LEU A 50 16.24 -4.83 -2.04
C LEU A 50 16.01 -5.21 -0.57
N HIS A 51 15.72 -4.22 0.26
CA HIS A 51 15.23 -4.37 1.62
C HIS A 51 13.82 -3.79 1.71
N VAL A 52 13.02 -4.27 2.67
CA VAL A 52 11.70 -3.72 2.95
C VAL A 52 11.66 -3.16 4.37
N ALA A 53 11.34 -1.87 4.49
CA ALA A 53 10.94 -1.25 5.73
C ALA A 53 9.47 -1.59 6.01
N TYR A 54 9.26 -2.64 6.80
CA TYR A 54 7.95 -3.23 7.07
C TYR A 54 7.29 -2.62 8.31
N TYR A 55 6.09 -2.04 8.15
CA TYR A 55 5.29 -1.51 9.26
C TYR A 55 3.84 -2.01 9.29
N ALA A 56 3.47 -2.99 8.45
CA ALA A 56 2.08 -3.48 8.33
C ALA A 56 1.52 -4.03 9.65
N HIS A 57 2.38 -4.57 10.51
CA HIS A 57 2.00 -5.07 11.83
C HIS A 57 1.50 -3.97 12.79
N HIS A 58 1.77 -2.69 12.51
CA HIS A 58 1.20 -1.58 13.27
C HIS A 58 -0.18 -1.17 12.78
N THR A 59 -0.49 -1.37 11.49
CA THR A 59 -1.74 -0.90 10.86
C THR A 59 -2.90 -1.87 11.01
N GLN A 60 -2.65 -3.09 11.46
CA GLN A 60 -3.69 -4.04 11.84
C GLN A 60 -4.23 -3.74 13.24
N ALA A 61 -5.54 -3.82 13.41
CA ALA A 61 -6.16 -3.86 14.72
C ALA A 61 -5.99 -5.27 15.30
N ALA A 62 -5.47 -5.39 16.53
CA ALA A 62 -5.26 -6.68 17.19
C ALA A 62 -6.56 -7.49 17.39
N GLU A 63 -7.73 -6.85 17.24
CA GLU A 63 -9.04 -7.39 17.63
C GLU A 63 -9.90 -7.90 16.46
N GLN A 64 -9.48 -7.78 15.20
CA GLN A 64 -10.28 -8.26 14.05
C GLN A 64 -10.02 -9.74 13.70
N GLN A 65 -9.75 -10.58 14.70
CA GLN A 65 -9.76 -12.03 14.50
C GLN A 65 -11.21 -12.53 14.42
N ALA A 66 -11.58 -13.03 13.23
CA ALA A 66 -12.72 -13.90 12.94
C ALA A 66 -14.07 -13.29 12.49
N THR A 67 -14.20 -11.99 12.25
CA THR A 67 -15.39 -11.47 11.56
C THR A 67 -15.18 -11.47 10.05
N VAL A 68 -16.11 -12.07 9.30
CA VAL A 68 -16.11 -11.95 7.83
C VAL A 68 -16.18 -10.47 7.48
N PRO A 69 -15.24 -9.92 6.68
CA PRO A 69 -15.26 -8.51 6.32
C PRO A 69 -16.60 -8.11 5.73
N ASP A 70 -17.27 -7.16 6.37
CA ASP A 70 -18.60 -6.69 6.00
C ASP A 70 -18.57 -5.19 5.75
N LEU A 71 -19.34 -4.73 4.77
CA LEU A 71 -19.48 -3.30 4.49
C LEU A 71 -20.17 -2.56 5.63
N LEU A 72 -20.93 -3.28 6.46
CA LEU A 72 -21.54 -2.72 7.67
C LEU A 72 -20.52 -2.45 8.79
N SER A 73 -19.30 -2.99 8.69
CA SER A 73 -18.27 -2.82 9.71
C SER A 73 -17.37 -1.60 9.47
N ILE A 74 -17.63 -0.78 8.44
CA ILE A 74 -16.82 0.40 8.12
C ILE A 74 -17.62 1.71 8.26
N ASP A 75 -16.98 2.73 8.82
CA ASP A 75 -17.58 4.04 9.07
C ASP A 75 -17.68 4.90 7.79
N GLU A 76 -18.37 6.05 7.84
CA GLU A 76 -18.56 6.92 6.68
C GLU A 76 -17.23 7.44 6.06
N ARG A 77 -16.18 7.62 6.88
CA ARG A 77 -14.87 8.07 6.40
C ARG A 77 -14.16 6.93 5.66
N GLU A 78 -14.24 5.73 6.18
CA GLU A 78 -13.75 4.51 5.54
C GLU A 78 -14.49 4.22 4.23
N GLN A 79 -15.81 4.38 4.19
CA GLN A 79 -16.61 4.27 2.96
C GLN A 79 -16.17 5.30 1.90
N SER A 80 -15.94 6.55 2.31
CA SER A 80 -15.44 7.61 1.43
C SER A 80 -14.07 7.26 0.85
N PHE A 81 -13.18 6.67 1.65
CA PHE A 81 -11.90 6.15 1.18
C PHE A 81 -12.09 5.03 0.15
N VAL A 82 -12.98 4.07 0.40
CA VAL A 82 -13.25 2.97 -0.55
C VAL A 82 -13.76 3.49 -1.89
N ILE A 83 -14.64 4.50 -1.89
CA ILE A 83 -15.11 5.13 -3.12
C ILE A 83 -13.95 5.81 -3.86
N ALA A 84 -13.14 6.62 -3.17
CA ALA A 84 -11.97 7.26 -3.78
C ALA A 84 -10.98 6.24 -4.36
N TRP A 85 -10.73 5.15 -3.63
CA TRP A 85 -9.92 4.02 -4.08
C TRP A 85 -10.51 3.35 -5.33
N ALA A 86 -11.83 3.11 -5.36
CA ALA A 86 -12.51 2.51 -6.50
C ALA A 86 -12.38 3.36 -7.79
N LEU A 87 -12.59 4.67 -7.65
CA LEU A 87 -12.46 5.63 -8.76
C LEU A 87 -11.02 5.65 -9.28
N ALA A 88 -10.03 5.73 -8.39
CA ALA A 88 -8.63 5.69 -8.76
C ALA A 88 -8.22 4.35 -9.42
N LEU A 89 -8.71 3.24 -8.88
CA LEU A 89 -8.37 1.90 -9.37
C LEU A 89 -8.87 1.69 -10.79
N CYS A 90 -10.10 2.10 -11.11
CA CYS A 90 -10.73 1.72 -12.37
C CYS A 90 -10.78 2.83 -13.42
N SER A 91 -10.43 4.08 -13.06
CA SER A 91 -10.43 5.24 -13.96
C SER A 91 -11.73 5.34 -14.78
N PRO A 92 -12.87 5.58 -14.12
CA PRO A 92 -14.16 5.70 -14.79
C PRO A 92 -14.18 6.85 -15.79
N THR A 93 -15.01 6.74 -16.82
CA THR A 93 -15.37 7.90 -17.64
C THR A 93 -16.09 8.96 -16.80
N LEU A 94 -16.16 10.21 -17.28
CA LEU A 94 -16.86 11.30 -16.57
C LEU A 94 -18.32 10.93 -16.23
N GLN A 95 -19.02 10.28 -17.17
CA GLN A 95 -20.41 9.83 -16.97
C GLN A 95 -20.51 8.73 -15.90
N GLU A 96 -19.62 7.73 -15.95
CA GLU A 96 -19.56 6.69 -14.92
C GLU A 96 -19.25 7.29 -13.54
N GLN A 97 -18.33 8.26 -13.48
CA GLN A 97 -17.90 8.88 -12.23
C GLN A 97 -19.06 9.58 -11.51
N GLN A 98 -19.88 10.35 -12.22
CA GLN A 98 -21.06 11.02 -11.64
C GLN A 98 -22.03 10.01 -11.03
N GLY A 99 -22.28 8.88 -11.70
CA GLY A 99 -23.16 7.83 -11.19
C GLY A 99 -22.55 7.07 -9.99
N LEU A 100 -21.24 6.87 -9.98
CA LEU A 100 -20.56 6.12 -8.91
C LEU A 100 -20.41 6.90 -7.62
N ILE A 101 -20.25 8.23 -7.68
CA ILE A 101 -20.06 9.08 -6.48
C ILE A 101 -21.28 9.02 -5.55
N THR A 102 -22.49 8.92 -6.11
CA THR A 102 -23.74 8.88 -5.34
C THR A 102 -24.30 7.46 -5.20
N ALA A 103 -23.64 6.45 -5.79
CA ALA A 103 -24.11 5.08 -5.73
C ALA A 103 -23.87 4.46 -4.35
N PRO A 104 -24.75 3.55 -3.89
CA PRO A 104 -24.48 2.74 -2.71
C PRO A 104 -23.14 2.00 -2.84
N LEU A 105 -22.38 1.92 -1.75
CA LEU A 105 -21.02 1.35 -1.77
C LEU A 105 -20.96 -0.06 -2.40
N ARG A 106 -21.96 -0.90 -2.12
CA ARG A 106 -22.06 -2.24 -2.73
C ARG A 106 -22.10 -2.18 -4.26
N GLN A 107 -22.78 -1.21 -4.85
CA GLN A 107 -22.85 -1.02 -6.30
C GLN A 107 -21.52 -0.57 -6.88
N VAL A 108 -20.80 0.32 -6.20
CA VAL A 108 -19.43 0.73 -6.58
C VAL A 108 -18.50 -0.48 -6.62
N LEU A 109 -18.53 -1.31 -5.56
CA LEU A 109 -17.71 -2.53 -5.50
C LEU A 109 -18.12 -3.59 -6.53
N SER A 110 -19.42 -3.73 -6.81
CA SER A 110 -19.92 -4.58 -7.90
C SER A 110 -19.44 -4.11 -9.28
N TRP A 111 -19.34 -2.81 -9.49
CA TRP A 111 -18.77 -2.25 -10.72
C TRP A 111 -17.28 -2.60 -10.85
N ILE A 112 -16.48 -2.45 -9.78
CA ILE A 112 -15.06 -2.89 -9.77
C ILE A 112 -14.96 -4.39 -10.09
N SER A 113 -15.76 -5.22 -9.42
CA SER A 113 -15.78 -6.67 -9.58
C SER A 113 -15.97 -7.06 -11.05
N ARG A 114 -16.94 -6.46 -11.74
CA ARG A 114 -17.17 -6.68 -13.17
C ARG A 114 -16.01 -6.17 -14.02
N ARG A 115 -15.55 -4.94 -13.79
CA ARG A 115 -14.53 -4.29 -14.62
C ARG A 115 -13.16 -4.95 -14.52
N ARG A 116 -12.83 -5.54 -13.37
CA ARG A 116 -11.56 -6.23 -13.11
C ARG A 116 -11.66 -7.75 -13.21
N ASN A 117 -12.86 -8.30 -13.45
CA ASN A 117 -13.12 -9.74 -13.43
C ASN A 117 -12.63 -10.42 -12.13
N ILE A 118 -12.92 -9.78 -10.99
CA ILE A 118 -12.55 -10.27 -9.64
C ILE A 118 -13.84 -10.62 -8.89
N PRO A 119 -13.93 -11.77 -8.18
CA PRO A 119 -15.11 -12.09 -7.39
C PRO A 119 -15.46 -10.98 -6.39
N ILE A 120 -16.73 -10.57 -6.32
CA ILE A 120 -17.19 -9.47 -5.47
C ILE A 120 -16.81 -9.65 -3.98
N LYS A 121 -16.80 -10.88 -3.47
CA LYS A 121 -16.39 -11.20 -2.10
C LYS A 121 -14.91 -10.83 -1.84
N VAL A 122 -14.05 -11.01 -2.84
CA VAL A 122 -12.63 -10.62 -2.75
C VAL A 122 -12.49 -9.11 -2.77
N VAL A 123 -13.25 -8.42 -3.63
CA VAL A 123 -13.25 -6.95 -3.71
C VAL A 123 -13.71 -6.33 -2.38
N ILE A 124 -14.81 -6.83 -1.78
CA ILE A 124 -15.31 -6.36 -0.48
C ILE A 124 -14.26 -6.57 0.61
N ARG A 125 -13.66 -7.77 0.68
CA ARG A 125 -12.60 -8.07 1.65
C ARG A 125 -11.44 -7.09 1.56
N LEU A 126 -10.94 -6.86 0.34
CA LEU A 126 -9.83 -5.92 0.11
C LEU A 126 -10.22 -4.49 0.47
N ALA A 127 -11.41 -4.04 0.08
CA ALA A 127 -11.91 -2.70 0.38
C ALA A 127 -11.99 -2.44 1.89
N VAL A 128 -12.62 -3.34 2.64
CA VAL A 128 -12.78 -3.23 4.11
C VAL A 128 -11.42 -3.24 4.80
N GLN A 129 -10.54 -4.18 4.42
CA GLN A 129 -9.20 -4.27 5.00
C GLN A 129 -8.37 -3.01 4.71
N LEU A 130 -8.34 -2.55 3.47
CA LEU A 130 -7.60 -1.35 3.08
C LEU A 130 -8.11 -0.10 3.80
N ALA A 131 -9.43 0.04 3.90
CA ALA A 131 -10.05 1.17 4.57
C ALA A 131 -9.66 1.22 6.05
N GLY A 132 -9.76 0.09 6.76
CA GLY A 132 -9.36 0.01 8.16
C GLY A 132 -7.88 0.29 8.40
N GLU A 133 -7.00 -0.27 7.57
CA GLU A 133 -5.56 -0.03 7.70
C GLU A 133 -5.19 1.44 7.43
N VAL A 134 -5.79 2.06 6.40
CA VAL A 134 -5.54 3.47 6.06
C VAL A 134 -6.13 4.39 7.12
N HIS A 135 -7.37 4.16 7.55
CA HIS A 135 -8.01 4.90 8.62
C HIS A 135 -7.13 4.90 9.85
N ARG A 136 -6.69 3.71 10.27
CA ARG A 136 -5.87 3.53 11.47
C ARG A 136 -4.50 4.23 11.34
N TYR A 137 -3.85 4.15 10.18
CA TYR A 137 -2.60 4.88 9.93
C TYR A 137 -2.77 6.41 9.98
N LEU A 138 -3.86 6.94 9.42
CA LEU A 138 -4.10 8.39 9.36
C LEU A 138 -4.61 8.97 10.68
N HIS A 139 -5.44 8.23 11.42
CA HIS A 139 -6.18 8.75 12.56
C HIS A 139 -5.70 8.27 13.93
N VAL A 140 -4.86 7.23 14.02
CA VAL A 140 -4.27 6.80 15.30
C VAL A 140 -2.82 7.28 15.37
N PRO A 141 -2.50 8.37 16.13
CA PRO A 141 -1.17 8.96 16.15
C PRO A 141 -0.06 7.98 16.53
N GLN A 142 -0.35 7.04 17.43
CA GLN A 142 0.57 6.01 17.90
C GLN A 142 0.95 5.05 16.77
N VAL A 143 0.00 4.69 15.90
CA VAL A 143 0.25 3.82 14.74
C VAL A 143 1.14 4.52 13.73
N ARG A 144 0.86 5.79 13.44
CA ARG A 144 1.69 6.60 12.56
C ARG A 144 3.10 6.79 13.12
N ALA A 145 3.22 7.05 14.43
CA ALA A 145 4.50 7.18 15.11
C ALA A 145 5.30 5.86 15.06
N ALA A 146 4.66 4.73 15.37
CA ALA A 146 5.27 3.41 15.30
C ALA A 146 5.76 3.07 13.89
N ALA A 147 4.93 3.32 12.87
CA ALA A 147 5.33 3.16 11.47
C ALA A 147 6.54 4.03 11.10
N ARG A 148 6.55 5.31 11.52
CA ARG A 148 7.70 6.21 11.31
C ARG A 148 8.96 5.69 12.01
N SER A 149 8.85 5.21 13.23
CA SER A 149 9.96 4.61 13.98
C SER A 149 10.51 3.36 13.27
N ALA A 150 9.64 2.45 12.83
CA ALA A 150 10.04 1.24 12.10
C ALA A 150 10.76 1.58 10.79
N MET A 151 10.26 2.57 10.03
CA MET A 151 10.90 3.05 8.81
C MET A 151 12.26 3.69 9.09
N THR A 152 12.33 4.56 10.09
CA THR A 152 13.56 5.27 10.47
C THR A 152 14.64 4.28 10.90
N GLU A 153 14.27 3.29 11.71
CA GLU A 153 15.20 2.25 12.15
C GLU A 153 15.70 1.41 10.97
N SER A 154 14.81 0.99 10.08
CA SER A 154 15.20 0.26 8.86
C SER A 154 16.19 1.05 8.00
N ILE A 155 15.94 2.36 7.80
CA ILE A 155 16.84 3.23 7.02
C ILE A 155 18.20 3.39 7.73
N ARG A 156 18.22 3.56 9.06
CA ARG A 156 19.46 3.67 9.85
C ARG A 156 20.30 2.41 9.77
N GLN A 157 19.67 1.23 9.86
CA GLN A 157 20.35 -0.06 9.81
C GLN A 157 20.88 -0.40 8.42
N VAL A 158 20.03 -0.24 7.39
CA VAL A 158 20.36 -0.65 6.02
C VAL A 158 21.23 0.39 5.31
N ARG A 159 21.15 1.67 5.70
CA ARG A 159 21.82 2.81 5.05
C ARG A 159 21.62 2.79 3.52
N PRO A 160 20.37 2.71 3.03
CA PRO A 160 20.10 2.55 1.61
C PRO A 160 20.57 3.77 0.81
N LYS A 161 20.97 3.56 -0.45
CA LYS A 161 21.24 4.65 -1.38
C LYS A 161 19.95 5.23 -1.97
N VAL A 162 18.89 4.41 -2.02
CA VAL A 162 17.58 4.77 -2.57
C VAL A 162 16.48 4.27 -1.63
N VAL A 163 15.51 5.13 -1.33
CA VAL A 163 14.29 4.75 -0.62
C VAL A 163 13.12 4.84 -1.59
N LEU A 164 12.36 3.75 -1.71
CA LEU A 164 11.16 3.69 -2.55
C LEU A 164 9.93 3.68 -1.65
N ALA A 165 9.15 4.75 -1.66
CA ALA A 165 7.84 4.78 -1.03
C ALA A 165 6.76 4.71 -2.11
N HIS A 166 5.87 3.73 -2.04
CA HIS A 166 4.72 3.65 -2.94
C HIS A 166 3.46 4.09 -2.18
N THR A 167 2.97 5.28 -2.48
CA THR A 167 1.63 5.70 -2.06
C THR A 167 0.62 5.11 -3.04
N PRO A 168 -0.46 4.45 -2.59
CA PRO A 168 -1.57 4.12 -3.48
C PRO A 168 -2.32 5.42 -3.81
N SER A 169 -1.81 6.21 -4.75
CA SER A 169 -2.51 7.38 -5.30
C SER A 169 -2.24 7.51 -6.80
N ALA A 170 -3.35 7.48 -7.55
CA ALA A 170 -3.56 7.89 -8.95
C ALA A 170 -2.60 7.33 -10.02
N GLN A 171 -3.09 6.32 -10.74
CA GLN A 171 -2.55 5.96 -12.04
C GLN A 171 -3.09 6.95 -13.09
N SER A 172 -2.29 7.95 -13.44
CA SER A 172 -2.37 8.61 -14.74
C SER A 172 -0.96 9.03 -15.17
N SER A 173 -0.49 8.43 -16.27
CA SER A 173 0.59 8.91 -17.15
C SER A 173 1.85 9.48 -16.48
N ARG A 174 2.95 8.69 -16.54
CA ARG A 174 4.28 8.87 -15.93
C ARG A 174 4.34 8.36 -14.49
N THR A 175 4.82 7.12 -14.37
CA THR A 175 5.51 6.62 -13.19
C THR A 175 6.61 7.62 -12.82
N ARG A 176 6.30 8.59 -11.97
CA ARG A 176 7.31 9.42 -11.35
C ARG A 176 7.89 8.57 -10.22
N LEU A 177 8.90 7.77 -10.57
CA LEU A 177 9.89 7.32 -9.62
C LEU A 177 10.40 8.58 -8.92
N SER A 178 9.93 8.80 -7.71
CA SER A 178 10.43 9.83 -6.84
C SER A 178 11.82 9.38 -6.35
N MET A 179 12.82 9.41 -7.22
CA MET A 179 14.22 9.24 -6.84
C MET A 179 14.63 10.50 -6.08
N HIS A 180 14.43 10.49 -4.77
CA HIS A 180 14.97 11.54 -3.91
C HIS A 180 16.39 11.15 -3.50
N THR A 181 17.37 11.62 -4.26
CA THR A 181 18.75 11.71 -3.79
C THR A 181 18.82 12.85 -2.78
N ARG A 182 19.00 12.49 -1.50
CA ARG A 182 19.40 13.34 -0.36
C ARG A 182 18.89 14.79 -0.39
N ASN A 183 17.78 15.03 0.32
CA ASN A 183 17.59 16.14 1.27
C ASN A 183 16.11 16.20 1.64
N TRP A 184 15.75 15.60 2.77
CA TRP A 184 14.49 15.88 3.45
C TRP A 184 14.81 16.40 4.85
N PRO A 185 14.38 17.62 5.22
CA PRO A 185 14.59 18.15 6.55
C PRO A 185 13.53 17.53 7.47
N TRP A 186 13.98 16.70 8.41
CA TRP A 186 13.18 16.30 9.55
C TRP A 186 13.29 17.42 10.59
N THR A 187 12.32 18.33 10.65
CA THR A 187 12.13 19.15 11.86
C THR A 187 10.93 18.63 12.61
N ALA A 188 11.22 18.17 13.84
CA ALA A 188 10.27 17.73 14.83
C ALA A 188 9.35 18.88 15.25
N SER A 189 8.07 18.58 15.37
CA SER A 189 7.11 19.20 16.29
C SER A 189 5.96 18.22 16.48
#